data_AF-D3S236-F1
#
_entry.id   AF-D3S236-F1
#
_cell.length_a   1.000
_cell.length_b   1.000
_cell.length_c   1.000
_cell.angle_alpha   90.00
_cell.angle_beta   90.00
_cell.angle_gamma   90.00
#
_symmetry.space_group_name_H-M   'P 1'
#
loop_
_entity.id
_entity.type
_entity.pdbx_description
1 polymer ?
#
loop_
_entity_poly.entity_id
_entity_poly.type
_entity_poly.pdbx_seq_one_letter_code
_entity_poly.pdbx_strand_id
1 'polypeptide(L)'
;MKHKVKLKGTFSLSEKDILEFHPWVKPLLEEIRSRGWNYEFSDVKAEVVVELDLDELKLNLRYYLPPLERFEEEGTYEISAEVGSEPPAVLKIISIESSRIYQNCWNAAEVDPFKREINSIKDVLWGFGEEVGKLSQAREVFEVARWLIEKGFKPANDYVIKDYKKLVEMFEKSYKFTLTLEIAVEDENKVPGWGSLKRS
;
A
#
# COMPACT_ATOMS: atom_id res chain seq x y z
N MET A 1 5.84 9.89 38.88
CA MET A 1 4.47 9.58 39.37
C MET A 1 3.63 9.24 38.16
N LYS A 2 2.98 8.07 38.15
CA LYS A 2 2.25 7.59 36.98
C LYS A 2 0.91 8.29 36.80
N HIS A 3 0.63 8.78 35.60
CA HIS A 3 -0.58 9.52 35.26
C HIS A 3 -1.27 8.88 34.07
N LYS A 4 -2.61 8.85 34.12
CA LYS A 4 -3.44 8.38 33.01
C LYS A 4 -3.77 9.56 32.12
N VAL A 5 -3.29 9.53 30.89
CA VAL A 5 -3.45 10.61 29.93
C VAL A 5 -4.17 10.09 28.70
N LYS A 6 -5.10 10.89 28.17
CA LYS A 6 -5.70 10.65 26.87
C LYS A 6 -4.82 11.24 25.79
N LEU A 7 -4.44 10.41 24.81
CA LEU A 7 -3.67 10.83 23.65
C LEU A 7 -4.47 10.56 22.39
N LYS A 8 -4.41 11.50 21.46
CA LYS A 8 -4.95 11.36 20.10
C LYS A 8 -3.80 11.46 19.11
N GLY A 9 -3.71 10.52 18.19
CA GLY A 9 -2.58 10.43 17.27
C GLY A 9 -2.59 9.15 16.45
N THR A 10 -1.45 8.85 15.84
CA THR A 10 -1.22 7.61 15.10
C THR A 10 -0.61 6.57 16.03
N PHE A 11 -1.21 5.38 16.06
CA PHE A 11 -0.77 4.27 16.91
C PHE A 11 -0.58 3.00 16.09
N SER A 12 0.31 2.12 16.54
CA SER A 12 0.41 0.76 16.01
C SER A 12 -0.52 -0.14 16.82
N LEU A 13 -1.69 -0.47 16.24
CA LEU A 13 -2.72 -1.30 16.86
C LEU A 13 -2.84 -2.64 16.16
N SER A 14 -3.24 -3.69 16.88
CA SER A 14 -3.40 -5.01 16.29
C SER A 14 -4.68 -5.11 15.43
N GLU A 15 -4.73 -6.08 14.51
CA GLU A 15 -5.95 -6.40 13.76
C GLU A 15 -7.14 -6.65 14.70
N LYS A 16 -6.91 -7.33 15.83
CA LYS A 16 -7.96 -7.62 16.81
C LYS A 16 -8.56 -6.33 17.37
N ASP A 17 -7.71 -5.37 17.74
CA ASP A 17 -8.16 -4.07 18.26
C ASP A 17 -8.98 -3.32 17.22
N ILE A 18 -8.53 -3.31 15.96
CA ILE A 18 -9.23 -2.63 14.87
C ILE A 18 -10.60 -3.28 14.61
N LEU A 19 -10.67 -4.61 14.59
CA LEU A 19 -11.91 -5.34 14.34
C LEU A 19 -12.91 -5.27 15.49
N GLU A 20 -12.47 -5.01 16.72
CA GLU A 20 -13.36 -4.77 17.86
C GLU A 20 -14.18 -3.48 17.66
N PHE A 21 -13.55 -2.43 17.13
CA PHE A 21 -14.22 -1.15 16.85
C PHE A 21 -14.88 -1.11 15.46
N HIS A 22 -14.30 -1.80 14.47
CA HIS A 22 -14.75 -1.77 13.07
C HIS A 22 -14.97 -3.19 12.51
N PRO A 23 -15.93 -3.95 13.04
CA PRO A 23 -16.18 -5.33 12.62
C PRO A 23 -16.63 -5.43 11.16
N TRP A 24 -17.19 -4.36 10.60
CA TRP A 24 -17.62 -4.27 9.20
C TRP A 24 -16.44 -4.35 8.21
N VAL A 25 -15.20 -4.14 8.64
CA VAL A 25 -13.99 -4.30 7.81
C VAL A 25 -13.67 -5.79 7.59
N LYS A 26 -14.08 -6.67 8.52
CA LYS A 26 -13.74 -8.09 8.51
C LYS A 26 -14.04 -8.81 7.17
N PRO A 27 -15.21 -8.65 6.52
CA PRO A 27 -15.47 -9.31 5.25
C PRO A 27 -14.50 -8.92 4.13
N LEU A 28 -14.04 -7.66 4.12
CA LEU A 28 -13.03 -7.19 3.17
C LEU A 28 -11.70 -7.93 3.39
N LEU A 29 -11.27 -8.07 4.65
CA LEU A 29 -10.02 -8.75 5.01
C LEU A 29 -10.06 -10.25 4.69
N GLU A 30 -11.20 -10.90 4.94
CA GLU A 30 -11.41 -12.31 4.61
C GLU A 30 -11.37 -12.53 3.10
N GLU A 31 -11.94 -11.62 2.31
CA GLU A 31 -11.86 -11.70 0.85
C GLU A 31 -10.42 -11.54 0.35
N ILE A 32 -9.66 -10.58 0.88
CA ILE A 32 -8.23 -10.40 0.57
C ILE A 32 -7.46 -11.71 0.84
N ARG A 33 -7.64 -12.32 2.02
CA ARG A 33 -7.02 -13.60 2.39
C ARG A 33 -7.44 -14.75 1.46
N SER A 34 -8.72 -14.81 1.09
CA SER A 34 -9.26 -15.86 0.21
C SER A 34 -8.64 -15.86 -1.20
N ARG A 35 -8.14 -14.70 -1.64
CA ARG A 35 -7.43 -14.53 -2.92
C ARG A 35 -5.94 -14.83 -2.85
N GLY A 36 -5.45 -15.26 -1.68
CA GLY A 36 -4.02 -15.50 -1.41
C GLY A 36 -3.22 -14.21 -1.23
N TRP A 37 -3.88 -13.08 -1.06
CA TRP A 37 -3.23 -11.79 -0.81
C TRP A 37 -3.04 -11.56 0.68
N ASN A 38 -1.97 -10.85 1.02
CA ASN A 38 -1.72 -10.41 2.38
C ASN A 38 -2.24 -8.99 2.59
N TYR A 39 -2.31 -8.55 3.85
CA TYR A 39 -2.54 -7.16 4.15
C TYR A 39 -1.86 -6.72 5.44
N GLU A 40 -1.73 -5.41 5.60
CA GLU A 40 -1.23 -4.78 6.82
C GLU A 40 -2.00 -3.49 7.11
N PHE A 41 -2.28 -3.24 8.39
CA PHE A 41 -2.85 -1.98 8.84
C PHE A 41 -1.75 -0.95 9.10
N SER A 42 -1.96 0.28 8.64
CA SER A 42 -1.06 1.40 8.87
C SER A 42 -1.81 2.69 9.17
N ASP A 43 -1.08 3.70 9.66
CA ASP A 43 -1.60 5.03 10.01
C ASP A 43 -2.90 4.97 10.83
N VAL A 44 -2.97 4.06 11.80
CA VAL A 44 -4.18 3.88 12.60
C VAL A 44 -4.34 5.10 13.52
N LYS A 45 -5.24 6.00 13.15
CA LYS A 45 -5.57 7.18 13.95
C LYS A 45 -6.51 6.74 15.05
N ALA A 46 -6.08 6.87 16.29
CA ALA A 46 -6.86 6.46 17.44
C ALA A 46 -6.78 7.48 18.56
N GLU A 47 -7.75 7.40 19.46
CA GLU A 47 -7.69 8.00 20.77
C GLU A 47 -7.45 6.86 21.78
N VAL A 48 -6.44 7.00 22.63
CA VAL A 48 -6.05 5.98 23.61
C VAL A 48 -5.81 6.59 24.98
N VAL A 49 -6.04 5.81 26.03
CA VAL A 49 -5.57 6.10 27.38
C VAL A 49 -4.26 5.38 27.59
N VAL A 50 -3.21 6.13 27.89
CA VAL A 50 -1.88 5.60 28.25
C VAL A 50 -1.54 5.94 29.69
N GLU A 51 -0.67 5.13 30.27
CA GLU A 51 0.01 5.47 31.52
C GLU A 51 1.35 6.11 31.20
N LEU A 52 1.55 7.36 31.65
CA LEU A 52 2.80 8.10 31.49
C LEU A 52 3.44 8.31 32.85
N ASP A 53 4.76 8.14 32.95
CA ASP A 53 5.51 8.63 34.09
C ASP A 53 6.02 10.03 33.81
N LEU A 54 5.47 11.03 34.49
CA LEU A 54 5.89 12.41 34.31
C LEU A 54 7.29 12.69 34.86
N ASP A 55 7.81 11.85 35.77
CA ASP A 55 9.14 12.05 36.35
C ASP A 55 10.25 11.69 35.35
N GLU A 56 9.94 10.85 34.36
CA GLU A 56 10.87 10.44 33.30
C GLU A 56 10.70 11.23 32.00
N LEU A 57 9.70 12.12 31.94
CA LEU A 57 9.35 12.87 30.74
C LEU A 57 10.39 13.95 30.45
N LYS A 58 11.06 13.86 29.30
CA LYS A 58 12.04 14.86 28.84
C LYS A 58 11.43 15.73 27.76
N LEU A 59 11.27 17.02 28.04
CA LEU A 59 10.82 18.00 27.07
C LEU A 59 12.00 18.51 26.24
N ASN A 60 11.85 18.45 24.92
CA ASN A 60 12.78 19.00 23.96
C ASN A 60 12.12 20.20 23.26
N LEU A 61 12.77 21.35 23.33
CA LEU A 61 12.39 22.54 22.56
C LEU A 61 13.40 22.71 21.42
N ARG A 62 12.93 22.64 20.17
CA ARG A 62 13.73 22.89 18.98
C ARG A 62 13.25 24.16 18.28
N TYR A 63 14.19 24.98 17.84
CA TYR A 63 13.92 26.14 17.02
C TYR A 63 14.42 25.88 15.60
N TYR A 64 13.52 26.03 14.64
CA TYR A 64 13.79 25.91 13.21
C TYR A 64 13.87 27.31 12.62
N LEU A 65 15.08 27.67 12.19
CA LEU A 65 15.30 28.88 11.40
C LEU A 65 14.51 28.78 10.08
N PRO A 66 13.93 29.89 9.60
CA PRO A 66 13.33 29.92 8.28
C PRO A 66 14.37 29.57 7.21
N PRO A 67 13.98 28.92 6.10
CA PRO A 67 14.89 28.64 4.99
C PRO A 67 15.54 29.94 4.48
N LEU A 68 16.83 29.90 4.12
CA LEU A 68 17.61 31.07 3.67
C LEU A 68 16.97 31.83 2.50
N GLU A 69 16.05 31.20 1.76
CA GLU A 69 15.35 31.80 0.63
C GLU A 69 14.11 32.62 1.04
N ARG A 70 13.71 32.59 2.32
CA ARG A 70 12.50 33.22 2.87
C ARG A 70 12.79 34.00 4.15
N PHE A 71 13.65 35.02 4.05
CA PHE A 71 14.04 35.90 5.17
C PHE A 71 12.88 36.67 5.84
N GLU A 72 11.68 36.68 5.25
CA GLU A 72 10.49 37.34 5.81
C GLU A 72 9.64 36.44 6.72
N GLU A 73 9.91 35.12 6.79
CA GLU A 73 9.17 34.20 7.67
C GLU A 73 9.79 34.15 9.07
N GLU A 74 8.98 34.18 10.13
CA GLU A 74 9.45 33.94 11.50
C GLU A 74 9.82 32.46 11.69
N GLY A 75 10.88 32.18 12.46
CA GLY A 75 11.27 30.80 12.76
C GLY A 75 10.22 30.07 13.60
N THR A 76 10.20 28.75 13.49
CA THR A 76 9.19 27.91 14.15
C THR A 76 9.78 27.18 15.35
N TYR A 77 9.00 27.07 16.43
CA TYR A 77 9.36 26.29 17.59
C TYR A 77 8.61 24.96 17.58
N GLU A 78 9.32 23.87 17.81
CA GLU A 78 8.76 22.55 18.09
C GLU A 78 8.98 22.22 19.56
N ILE A 79 7.90 21.86 20.26
CA ILE A 79 7.97 21.26 21.59
C ILE A 79 7.63 19.78 21.42
N SER A 80 8.57 18.91 21.77
CA SER A 80 8.37 17.45 21.79
C SER A 80 8.68 16.89 23.19
N ALA A 81 8.12 15.73 23.50
CA ALA A 81 8.35 15.04 24.76
C ALA A 81 8.85 13.62 24.48
N GLU A 82 10.02 13.27 25.00
CA GLU A 82 10.46 11.89 25.10
C GLU A 82 9.84 11.27 26.36
N VAL A 83 9.08 10.20 26.15
CA VAL A 83 8.25 9.54 27.17
C VAL A 83 9.02 8.43 27.91
N GLY A 84 10.30 8.23 27.56
CA GLY A 84 11.16 7.16 28.10
C GLY A 84 11.80 6.33 26.99
N SER A 85 12.59 5.33 27.36
CA SER A 85 13.22 4.39 26.42
C SER A 85 12.28 3.28 25.92
N GLU A 86 11.16 3.08 26.61
CA GLU A 86 10.13 2.10 26.26
C GLU A 86 8.82 2.81 25.88
N PRO A 87 8.06 2.26 24.91
CA PRO A 87 6.77 2.83 24.54
C PRO A 87 5.79 2.77 25.73
N PRO A 88 4.99 3.83 25.96
CA PRO A 88 4.06 3.86 27.08
C PRO A 88 2.99 2.77 26.93
N ALA A 89 2.65 2.13 28.05
CA ALA A 89 1.64 1.08 28.06
C ALA A 89 0.26 1.66 27.69
N VAL A 90 -0.33 1.16 26.60
CA VAL A 90 -1.70 1.47 26.21
C VAL A 90 -2.64 0.75 27.17
N LEU A 91 -3.33 1.51 28.03
CA LEU A 91 -4.28 0.97 29.01
C LEU A 91 -5.64 0.67 28.39
N LYS A 92 -6.08 1.51 27.44
CA LYS A 92 -7.38 1.37 26.79
C LYS A 92 -7.41 2.14 25.47
N ILE A 93 -8.00 1.55 24.44
CA ILE A 93 -8.36 2.24 23.20
C ILE A 93 -9.75 2.85 23.38
N ILE A 94 -9.90 4.15 23.11
CA ILE A 94 -11.17 4.87 23.21
C ILE A 94 -11.91 4.81 21.88
N SER A 95 -11.21 5.07 20.78
CA SER A 95 -11.78 5.06 19.44
C SER A 95 -10.70 4.86 18.38
N ILE A 96 -11.09 4.31 17.23
CA ILE A 96 -10.26 4.25 16.02
C ILE A 96 -11.00 5.06 14.94
N GLU A 97 -10.37 6.14 14.46
CA GLU A 97 -10.97 7.09 13.50
C GLU A 97 -10.71 6.70 12.05
N SER A 98 -9.53 6.16 11.77
CA SER A 98 -9.15 5.69 10.43
C SER A 98 -8.02 4.68 10.52
N SER A 99 -7.95 3.78 9.55
CA SER A 99 -6.81 2.90 9.32
C SER A 99 -6.62 2.71 7.83
N ARG A 100 -5.39 2.64 7.36
CA ARG A 100 -5.09 2.25 5.98
C ARG A 100 -4.82 0.76 5.91
N ILE A 101 -5.20 0.15 4.79
CA ILE A 101 -4.90 -1.26 4.51
C ILE A 101 -3.97 -1.28 3.29
N TYR A 102 -2.78 -1.86 3.47
CA TYR A 102 -1.95 -2.25 2.34
C TYR A 102 -2.37 -3.62 1.87
N GLN A 103 -2.55 -3.81 0.57
CA GLN A 103 -2.73 -5.15 -0.01
C GLN A 103 -1.41 -5.66 -0.57
N ASN A 104 -0.92 -6.72 0.05
CA ASN A 104 0.40 -7.27 -0.18
C ASN A 104 0.33 -8.43 -1.17
N CYS A 105 0.38 -8.05 -2.43
CA CYS A 105 1.30 -8.63 -3.39
C CYS A 105 2.32 -7.52 -3.74
N TRP A 106 3.37 -7.36 -2.93
CA TRP A 106 4.39 -6.30 -3.09
C TRP A 106 3.96 -4.85 -2.78
N ASN A 107 3.10 -4.58 -1.79
CA ASN A 107 2.50 -3.27 -1.52
C ASN A 107 1.73 -2.72 -2.73
N ALA A 108 0.85 -3.52 -3.32
CA ALA A 108 0.18 -3.22 -4.59
C ALA A 108 -0.69 -1.95 -4.53
N ALA A 109 -1.45 -1.79 -3.44
CA ALA A 109 -2.32 -0.66 -3.24
C ALA A 109 -2.48 -0.35 -1.75
N GLU A 110 -2.71 0.94 -1.47
CA GLU A 110 -3.09 1.45 -0.16
C GLU A 110 -4.52 1.95 -0.24
N VAL A 111 -5.37 1.51 0.70
CA VAL A 111 -6.78 1.91 0.72
C VAL A 111 -7.22 2.43 2.08
N ASP A 112 -8.15 3.38 2.06
CA ASP A 112 -8.94 3.79 3.20
C ASP A 112 -10.31 3.08 3.12
N PRO A 113 -10.56 2.03 3.94
CA PRO A 113 -11.81 1.30 3.93
C PRO A 113 -12.99 2.13 4.45
N PHE A 114 -12.75 3.18 5.24
CA PHE A 114 -13.79 4.05 5.82
C PHE A 114 -14.36 4.98 4.76
N LYS A 115 -13.49 5.55 3.93
CA LYS A 115 -13.88 6.41 2.81
C LYS A 115 -14.16 5.64 1.53
N ARG A 116 -13.77 4.36 1.49
CA ARG A 116 -13.74 3.53 0.28
C ARG A 116 -12.90 4.17 -0.81
N GLU A 117 -11.70 4.62 -0.43
CA GLU A 117 -10.77 5.30 -1.31
C GLU A 117 -9.49 4.49 -1.52
N ILE A 118 -8.92 4.56 -2.71
CA ILE A 118 -7.59 4.05 -3.04
C ILE A 118 -6.64 5.25 -2.97
N ASN A 119 -5.75 5.26 -1.97
CA ASN A 119 -4.82 6.36 -1.72
C ASN A 119 -3.61 6.30 -2.64
N SER A 120 -3.13 5.08 -2.93
CA SER A 120 -1.99 4.84 -3.79
C SER A 120 -2.11 3.50 -4.49
N ILE A 121 -1.55 3.41 -5.70
CA ILE A 121 -1.30 2.17 -6.44
C ILE A 121 0.20 2.17 -6.74
N LYS A 122 0.87 1.05 -6.52
CA LYS A 122 2.31 0.96 -6.73
C LYS A 122 2.65 1.13 -8.20
N ASP A 123 3.57 2.06 -8.48
CA ASP A 123 4.18 2.16 -9.81
C ASP A 123 5.31 1.12 -9.94
N VAL A 124 5.00 0.00 -10.59
CA VAL A 124 5.96 -1.10 -10.81
C VAL A 124 6.94 -0.78 -11.95
N LEU A 125 6.66 0.24 -12.77
CA LEU A 125 7.43 0.54 -13.98
C LEU A 125 8.63 1.45 -13.72
N TRP A 126 8.67 2.17 -12.60
CA TRP A 126 9.75 3.10 -12.25
C TRP A 126 10.87 2.49 -11.38
N GLY A 127 10.82 1.21 -11.04
CA GLY A 127 11.87 0.54 -10.27
C GLY A 127 13.10 0.16 -11.11
N PHE A 128 14.32 0.37 -10.59
CA PHE A 128 15.55 -0.20 -11.16
C PHE A 128 15.58 -1.73 -10.92
N GLY A 129 15.68 -2.55 -11.96
CA GLY A 129 15.70 -4.03 -11.86
C GLY A 129 15.35 -4.76 -13.17
N GLU A 130 15.65 -6.06 -13.26
CA GLU A 130 15.44 -6.91 -14.44
C GLU A 130 13.98 -6.92 -14.95
N GLU A 131 13.81 -6.89 -16.27
CA GLU A 131 12.51 -6.68 -16.94
C GLU A 131 11.50 -7.83 -16.76
N VAL A 132 11.97 -9.08 -16.61
CA VAL A 132 11.12 -10.27 -16.61
C VAL A 132 10.27 -10.38 -15.35
N GLY A 133 10.78 -9.96 -14.19
CA GLY A 133 10.03 -9.94 -12.92
C GLY A 133 9.05 -8.77 -12.79
N LYS A 134 9.21 -7.71 -13.59
CA LYS A 134 8.38 -6.50 -13.50
C LYS A 134 6.99 -6.70 -14.09
N LEU A 135 6.85 -7.50 -15.16
CA LEU A 135 5.56 -7.74 -15.79
C LEU A 135 4.63 -8.60 -14.94
N SER A 136 5.13 -9.65 -14.29
CA SER A 136 4.34 -10.46 -13.36
C SER A 136 3.90 -9.64 -12.14
N GLN A 137 4.80 -8.84 -11.57
CA GLN A 137 4.48 -7.91 -10.48
C GLN A 137 3.45 -6.86 -10.92
N ALA A 138 3.61 -6.26 -12.10
CA ALA A 138 2.66 -5.30 -12.63
C ALA A 138 1.27 -5.94 -12.86
N ARG A 139 1.24 -7.22 -13.25
CA ARG A 139 0.00 -7.97 -13.41
C ARG A 139 -0.73 -8.17 -12.08
N GLU A 140 0.01 -8.57 -11.04
CA GLU A 140 -0.55 -8.71 -9.69
C GLU A 140 -1.10 -7.38 -9.16
N VAL A 141 -0.35 -6.28 -9.35
CA VAL A 141 -0.82 -4.93 -8.98
C VAL A 141 -2.07 -4.53 -9.75
N PHE A 142 -2.14 -4.83 -11.05
CA PHE A 142 -3.32 -4.59 -11.87
C PHE A 142 -4.54 -5.36 -11.37
N GLU A 143 -4.40 -6.64 -11.02
CA GLU A 143 -5.49 -7.47 -10.52
C GLU A 143 -6.04 -6.96 -9.19
N VAL A 144 -5.16 -6.54 -8.27
CA VAL A 144 -5.54 -5.90 -7.01
C VAL A 144 -6.29 -4.58 -7.25
N ALA A 145 -5.71 -3.69 -8.07
CA ALA A 145 -6.30 -2.38 -8.35
C ALA A 145 -7.67 -2.53 -9.03
N ARG A 146 -7.79 -3.43 -10.02
CA ARG A 146 -9.06 -3.72 -10.69
C ARG A 146 -10.09 -4.27 -9.73
N TRP A 147 -9.73 -5.22 -8.88
CA TRP A 147 -10.65 -5.77 -7.87
C TRP A 147 -11.16 -4.69 -6.90
N LEU A 148 -10.30 -3.78 -6.44
CA LEU A 148 -10.70 -2.66 -5.58
C LEU A 148 -11.75 -1.76 -6.27
N ILE A 149 -11.52 -1.42 -7.54
CA ILE A 149 -12.47 -0.63 -8.34
C ILE A 149 -13.79 -1.37 -8.52
N GLU A 150 -13.77 -2.67 -8.84
CA GLU A 150 -14.98 -3.52 -8.95
C GLU A 150 -15.74 -3.61 -7.62
N LYS A 151 -15.04 -3.53 -6.48
CA LYS A 151 -15.63 -3.42 -5.14
C LYS A 151 -16.16 -2.02 -4.81
N GLY A 152 -16.07 -1.07 -5.73
CA GLY A 152 -16.58 0.29 -5.57
C GLY A 152 -15.68 1.22 -4.76
N PHE A 153 -14.39 0.90 -4.62
CA PHE A 153 -13.42 1.87 -4.14
C PHE A 153 -13.17 2.93 -5.22
N LYS A 154 -12.98 4.19 -4.80
CA LYS A 154 -12.71 5.31 -5.70
C LYS A 154 -11.25 5.75 -5.60
N PRO A 155 -10.61 6.16 -6.69
CA PRO A 155 -9.29 6.81 -6.62
C PRO A 155 -9.35 8.08 -5.76
N ALA A 156 -8.41 8.24 -4.82
CA ALA A 156 -8.37 9.42 -3.95
C ALA A 156 -7.88 10.69 -4.67
N ASN A 157 -7.10 10.54 -5.75
CA ASN A 157 -6.49 11.64 -6.50
C ASN A 157 -6.17 11.26 -7.95
N ASP A 158 -5.78 12.26 -8.75
CA ASP A 158 -5.43 12.10 -10.17
C ASP A 158 -4.20 11.21 -10.41
N TYR A 159 -3.28 11.10 -9.45
CA TYR A 159 -2.13 10.22 -9.56
C TYR A 159 -2.56 8.75 -9.58
N VAL A 160 -3.46 8.36 -8.66
CA VAL A 160 -4.02 7.00 -8.61
C VAL A 160 -4.76 6.67 -9.91
N ILE A 161 -5.51 7.63 -10.47
CA ILE A 161 -6.18 7.48 -11.77
C ILE A 161 -5.15 7.25 -12.88
N LYS A 162 -4.08 8.04 -12.90
CA LYS A 162 -3.02 7.92 -13.91
C LYS A 162 -2.31 6.58 -13.83
N ASP A 163 -1.98 6.12 -12.62
CA ASP A 163 -1.27 4.85 -12.42
C ASP A 163 -2.16 3.65 -12.78
N TYR A 164 -3.43 3.69 -12.41
CA TYR A 164 -4.38 2.67 -12.84
C TYR A 164 -4.54 2.64 -14.38
N LYS A 165 -4.62 3.81 -15.03
CA LYS A 165 -4.68 3.89 -16.50
C LYS A 165 -3.47 3.24 -17.17
N LYS A 166 -2.25 3.45 -16.67
CA LYS A 166 -1.05 2.79 -17.20
C LYS A 166 -1.19 1.26 -17.19
N LEU A 167 -1.72 0.71 -16.08
CA LEU A 167 -1.93 -0.74 -15.94
C LEU A 167 -3.00 -1.26 -16.89
N VAL A 168 -4.11 -0.54 -17.05
CA VAL A 168 -5.17 -0.87 -18.03
C VAL A 168 -4.61 -0.85 -19.46
N GLU A 169 -3.83 0.17 -19.82
CA GLU A 169 -3.20 0.26 -21.14
C GLU A 169 -2.22 -0.89 -21.40
N MET A 170 -1.58 -1.41 -20.36
CA MET A 170 -0.64 -2.51 -20.46
C MET A 170 -1.33 -3.87 -20.61
N PHE A 171 -2.42 -4.12 -19.88
CA PHE A 171 -3.00 -5.45 -19.76
C PHE A 171 -4.34 -5.65 -20.47
N GLU A 172 -5.09 -4.58 -20.77
CA GLU A 172 -6.39 -4.66 -21.43
C GLU A 172 -6.39 -4.18 -22.88
N LYS A 173 -5.44 -3.31 -23.28
CA LYS A 173 -5.27 -2.98 -24.71
C LYS A 173 -4.64 -4.17 -25.44
N SER A 174 -5.28 -4.60 -26.52
CA SER A 174 -4.82 -5.68 -27.38
C SER A 174 -3.56 -5.26 -28.16
N TYR A 175 -2.40 -5.46 -27.54
CA TYR A 175 -1.13 -5.38 -28.27
C TYR A 175 -1.04 -6.54 -29.27
N LYS A 176 -1.13 -6.21 -30.56
CA LYS A 176 -0.78 -7.14 -31.64
C LYS A 176 0.74 -7.16 -31.76
N PHE A 177 1.38 -8.26 -31.36
CA PHE A 177 2.79 -8.50 -31.69
C PHE A 177 2.86 -9.49 -32.86
N THR A 178 3.82 -9.27 -33.76
CA THR A 178 4.14 -10.21 -34.84
C THR A 178 5.15 -11.21 -34.29
N LEU A 179 4.75 -12.46 -34.13
CA LEU A 179 5.67 -13.57 -33.85
C LEU A 179 6.35 -13.97 -35.17
N THR A 180 7.67 -13.78 -35.25
CA THR A 180 8.49 -14.38 -36.31
C THR A 180 9.14 -15.64 -35.74
N LEU A 181 8.64 -16.81 -36.14
CA LEU A 181 9.26 -18.10 -35.86
C LEU A 181 10.24 -18.43 -36.98
N GLU A 182 11.53 -18.34 -36.71
CA GLU A 182 12.56 -18.93 -37.57
C GLU A 182 12.81 -20.37 -37.14
N ILE A 183 12.45 -21.32 -38.01
CA ILE A 183 12.74 -22.74 -37.82
C ILE A 183 13.98 -23.05 -38.65
N ALA A 184 15.11 -23.28 -37.99
CA ALA A 184 16.29 -23.85 -38.61
C ALA A 184 16.17 -25.38 -38.59
N VAL A 185 16.17 -26.00 -39.77
CA VAL A 185 16.13 -27.45 -39.92
C VAL A 185 17.55 -27.97 -40.06
N GLU A 186 18.00 -28.82 -39.13
CA GLU A 186 19.34 -29.41 -39.17
C GLU A 186 19.51 -30.47 -40.27
N ASP A 187 18.42 -31.17 -40.64
CA ASP A 187 18.41 -32.24 -41.65
C ASP A 187 17.07 -32.26 -42.38
N GLU A 188 17.05 -31.71 -43.60
CA GLU A 188 15.86 -31.53 -44.42
C GLU A 188 15.18 -32.86 -44.80
N ASN A 189 15.93 -33.96 -44.82
CA ASN A 189 15.40 -35.28 -45.19
C ASN A 189 14.53 -35.92 -44.10
N LYS A 190 14.62 -35.42 -42.86
CA LYS A 190 13.81 -35.88 -41.73
C LYS A 190 12.54 -35.06 -41.54
N VAL A 191 12.36 -34.00 -42.32
CA VAL A 191 11.17 -33.16 -42.24
C VAL A 191 10.15 -33.66 -43.25
N PRO A 192 8.94 -34.04 -42.81
CA PRO A 192 7.88 -34.45 -43.72
C PRO A 192 7.53 -33.28 -44.65
N GLY A 193 7.49 -33.56 -45.95
CA GLY A 193 7.14 -32.55 -46.95
C GLY A 193 5.71 -32.02 -46.76
N TRP A 194 5.45 -30.81 -47.24
CA TRP A 194 4.13 -30.16 -47.13
C TRP A 194 2.94 -31.01 -47.61
N GLY A 195 3.16 -31.94 -48.54
CA GLY A 195 2.14 -32.86 -49.05
C GLY A 195 1.67 -33.91 -48.04
N SER A 196 2.53 -34.34 -47.10
CA SER A 196 2.17 -35.31 -46.06
C SER A 196 1.49 -34.67 -44.85
N LEU A 197 1.74 -33.39 -44.58
CA LEU A 197 1.10 -32.63 -43.48
C LEU A 197 -0.34 -32.18 -43.77
N LYS A 198 -0.77 -32.14 -45.05
CA LYS A 198 -2.14 -31.73 -45.43
C LYS A 198 -3.20 -32.84 -45.32
N ARG A 199 -2.79 -34.06 -44.97
CA ARG A 199 -3.70 -35.20 -44.76
C ARG A 199 -3.66 -35.63 -43.30
N SER A 200 -4.16 -34.78 -42.42
CA SER A 200 -4.49 -35.11 -41.03
C SER A 200 -5.64 -34.24 -40.56
#